data_AF-A0A524EBA3-F1
#
_entry.id   AF-A0A524EBA3-F1
#
_cell.length_a   1.000
_cell.length_b   1.000
_cell.length_c   1.000
_cell.angle_alpha   90.00
_cell.angle_beta   90.00
_cell.angle_gamma   90.00
#
_symmetry.space_group_name_H-M   'P 1'
#
loop_
_entity.id
_entity.type
_entity.pdbx_description
1 polymer ?
#
loop_
_entity_poly.entity_id
_entity_poly.type
_entity_poly.pdbx_seq_one_letter_code
_entity_poly.pdbx_strand_id
1 'polypeptide(L)'
;MKRRYFTLVLLLSGMALPALVLPQAVPTMAWGLSTHTFMVSEAMEAITNESWYDAFELYSPEVLSGCTTPDQAWQDWDNHLYYPETGNHSAPQAAQHWFDMAKANFTAGQWVDGFFAAGVMTHYFADPCIPVHTDEFWPGHTGYEHDINENLETLTLESPSEILVDNVSQYVIDCATYSHQFYDDIYAAYEDEESRALDNATIKALTEDCLSMAINGCLRLFYTLQQYAEPPDTSLTYEYRALIDYAHGNDYIDDEGESQLTSLEQTLEREGFNTSRQTEPFSAETLNGIELVVITCAHDSYTSTELSALASWAASGNHSLLLTSRGDFSTYTDITQMNAILTELGSLIRANHDNVYMEGTYQPWYNDLTSLPDAEDTLDLTENVTSLTLFSPTSLYFLDENPVLPLAFADVTGYQTDQTDPPMAVKYDTVQDGEYGNQIPLVAVEEVGSLRLLVSGTTFFSNFDYGKTSFDNVNLLKNFLEWAMEDREVRQIGDVDEIGPRISDPEFSYDTAEAAYLMEITVTDVSSIDSVVVEFETTEGTDQFALTLDSGDLYSAQVPADATDSEYLKVTATDAEGNAAVRVFSDTGMTTTTTTTTSTTTSTSPPPGLAIEMIVIVGVAALAVIVVIFLVMKRRA
;
A
#
# COMPACT_ATOMS: atom_id res chain seq x y z
N MET A 1 -65.43 13.46 29.53
CA MET A 1 -65.22 12.01 29.26
C MET A 1 -63.71 11.81 29.21
N LYS A 2 -63.05 11.21 30.21
CA LYS A 2 -62.76 9.76 30.33
C LYS A 2 -62.26 9.22 28.97
N ARG A 3 -61.02 8.75 28.73
CA ARG A 3 -59.94 7.99 29.42
C ARG A 3 -58.74 7.98 28.42
N ARG A 4 -57.45 7.73 28.68
CA ARG A 4 -56.63 7.24 29.81
C ARG A 4 -55.16 7.50 29.41
N TYR A 5 -54.33 7.86 30.39
CA TYR A 5 -52.86 7.77 30.37
C TYR A 5 -52.38 6.32 30.32
N PHE A 6 -51.19 6.06 29.78
CA PHE A 6 -50.17 5.25 30.44
C PHE A 6 -48.79 5.47 29.79
N THR A 7 -47.86 6.00 30.58
CA THR A 7 -46.40 5.94 30.39
C THR A 7 -45.93 4.53 30.75
N LEU A 8 -45.01 3.94 29.99
CA LEU A 8 -44.12 2.91 30.52
C LEU A 8 -42.70 3.12 30.00
N VAL A 9 -41.79 3.23 30.95
CA VAL A 9 -40.34 3.30 30.82
C VAL A 9 -39.79 1.92 31.20
N LEU A 10 -38.76 1.50 30.44
CA LEU A 10 -37.68 0.54 30.73
C LEU A 10 -37.90 -0.98 30.78
N LEU A 11 -36.91 -1.61 30.12
CA LEU A 11 -36.16 -2.84 30.45
C LEU A 11 -36.69 -4.18 29.94
N LEU A 12 -36.04 -4.72 28.90
CA LEU A 12 -35.05 -5.81 29.04
C LEU A 12 -34.64 -6.37 27.66
N SER A 13 -33.34 -6.24 27.37
CA SER A 13 -32.44 -7.29 26.88
C SER A 13 -33.02 -8.44 26.04
N GLY A 14 -32.48 -8.61 24.84
CA GLY A 14 -32.51 -9.92 24.19
C GLY A 14 -32.21 -9.85 22.70
N MET A 15 -30.98 -10.23 22.36
CA MET A 15 -30.51 -10.63 21.02
C MET A 15 -30.12 -9.50 20.09
N ALA A 16 -28.95 -8.90 20.37
CA ALA A 16 -27.98 -8.73 19.30
C ALA A 16 -27.67 -10.13 18.77
N LEU A 17 -28.12 -10.43 17.55
CA LEU A 17 -27.52 -11.51 16.79
C LEU A 17 -26.08 -11.04 16.53
N PRO A 18 -25.04 -11.81 16.87
CA PRO A 18 -23.75 -11.55 16.29
C PRO A 18 -23.96 -11.66 14.78
N ALA A 19 -23.72 -10.57 14.05
CA ALA A 19 -23.44 -10.67 12.64
C ALA A 19 -22.18 -11.53 12.58
N LEU A 20 -22.37 -12.84 12.38
CA LEU A 20 -21.29 -13.72 11.97
C LEU A 20 -20.92 -13.24 10.57
N VAL A 21 -20.07 -12.24 10.50
CA VAL A 21 -19.32 -11.93 9.28
C VAL A 21 -18.33 -13.09 9.19
N LEU A 22 -18.80 -14.19 8.61
CA LEU A 22 -17.88 -15.18 8.08
C LEU A 22 -17.12 -14.46 6.97
N PRO A 23 -15.78 -14.55 6.90
CA PRO A 23 -15.09 -14.22 5.67
C PRO A 23 -15.72 -15.10 4.61
N GLN A 24 -16.50 -14.50 3.70
CA GLN A 24 -16.83 -15.20 2.48
C GLN A 24 -15.50 -15.26 1.75
N ALA A 25 -14.93 -16.46 1.64
CA ALA A 25 -13.95 -16.72 0.60
C ALA A 25 -14.62 -16.26 -0.70
N VAL A 26 -14.13 -15.16 -1.25
CA VAL A 26 -14.57 -14.67 -2.54
C VAL A 26 -14.10 -15.73 -3.53
N PRO A 27 -15.00 -16.45 -4.22
CA PRO A 27 -14.56 -17.35 -5.26
C PRO A 27 -13.83 -16.50 -6.30
N THR A 28 -12.56 -16.81 -6.56
CA THR A 28 -11.85 -16.29 -7.72
C THR A 28 -12.55 -16.88 -8.95
N MET A 29 -13.23 -16.01 -9.72
CA MET A 29 -14.03 -16.39 -10.88
C MET A 29 -13.48 -15.78 -12.18
N ALA A 30 -12.20 -15.40 -12.20
CA ALA A 30 -11.52 -14.68 -13.28
C ALA A 30 -10.06 -15.12 -13.37
N TRP A 31 -9.38 -14.98 -14.53
CA TRP A 31 -7.95 -15.33 -14.58
C TRP A 31 -7.21 -14.57 -13.48
N GLY A 32 -6.14 -15.16 -12.93
CA GLY A 32 -5.33 -14.42 -11.97
C GLY A 32 -4.87 -13.08 -12.54
N LEU A 33 -4.87 -12.03 -11.72
CA LEU A 33 -4.46 -10.66 -12.12
C LEU A 33 -3.13 -10.65 -12.89
N SER A 34 -2.18 -11.50 -12.48
CA SER A 34 -0.88 -11.68 -13.14
C SER A 34 -0.98 -12.25 -14.56
N THR A 35 -1.97 -13.11 -14.83
CA THR A 35 -2.17 -13.64 -16.18
C THR A 35 -2.79 -12.59 -17.11
N HIS A 36 -3.74 -11.77 -16.63
CA HIS A 36 -4.27 -10.66 -17.45
C HIS A 36 -3.18 -9.67 -17.84
N THR A 37 -2.34 -9.24 -16.89
CA THR A 37 -1.23 -8.33 -17.18
C THR A 37 -0.23 -8.97 -18.14
N PHE A 38 0.15 -10.25 -17.92
CA PHE A 38 1.01 -10.99 -18.82
C PHE A 38 0.48 -11.04 -20.26
N MET A 39 -0.79 -11.41 -20.44
CA MET A 39 -1.40 -11.50 -21.78
C MET A 39 -1.41 -10.17 -22.53
N VAL A 40 -1.68 -9.08 -21.80
CA VAL A 40 -1.73 -7.73 -22.36
C VAL A 40 -0.34 -7.24 -22.72
N SER A 41 0.67 -7.46 -21.87
CA SER A 41 2.05 -7.10 -22.15
C SER A 41 2.59 -7.83 -23.38
N GLU A 42 2.40 -9.15 -23.48
CA GLU A 42 2.79 -9.94 -24.67
C GLU A 42 2.10 -9.43 -25.95
N ALA A 43 0.83 -9.04 -25.86
CA ALA A 43 0.10 -8.47 -26.99
C ALA A 43 0.63 -7.08 -27.38
N MET A 44 1.01 -6.24 -26.42
CA MET A 44 1.60 -4.92 -26.67
C MET A 44 2.98 -5.04 -27.33
N GLU A 45 3.83 -5.94 -26.82
CA GLU A 45 5.16 -6.21 -27.37
C GLU A 45 5.13 -6.71 -28.82
N ALA A 46 4.04 -7.35 -29.23
CA ALA A 46 3.87 -7.88 -30.56
C ALA A 46 3.30 -6.88 -31.60
N ILE A 47 3.01 -5.64 -31.21
CA ILE A 47 2.52 -4.61 -32.14
C ILE A 47 3.61 -4.30 -33.18
N THR A 48 3.28 -4.44 -34.47
CA THR A 48 4.28 -4.31 -35.54
C THR A 48 4.45 -2.88 -36.06
N ASN A 49 3.44 -2.03 -35.85
CA ASN A 49 3.51 -0.62 -36.21
C ASN A 49 4.24 0.15 -35.10
N GLU A 50 5.47 0.59 -35.37
CA GLU A 50 6.33 1.29 -34.40
C GLU A 50 5.62 2.47 -33.71
N SER A 51 4.90 3.33 -34.44
CA SER A 51 4.23 4.48 -33.81
C SER A 51 3.05 4.09 -32.91
N TRP A 52 2.40 2.96 -33.18
CA TRP A 52 1.39 2.42 -32.28
C TRP A 52 2.02 1.66 -31.12
N TYR A 53 3.13 0.95 -31.34
CA TYR A 53 3.91 0.35 -30.27
C TYR A 53 4.34 1.41 -29.25
N ASP A 54 4.97 2.50 -29.71
CA ASP A 54 5.38 3.63 -28.87
C ASP A 54 4.18 4.22 -28.10
N ALA A 55 3.00 4.26 -28.72
CA ALA A 55 1.79 4.77 -28.08
C ALA A 55 1.28 3.81 -26.99
N PHE A 56 1.23 2.51 -27.27
CA PHE A 56 0.86 1.51 -26.27
C PHE A 56 1.88 1.44 -25.13
N GLU A 57 3.17 1.63 -25.41
CA GLU A 57 4.21 1.75 -24.39
C GLU A 57 3.99 2.99 -23.50
N LEU A 58 3.79 4.17 -24.10
CA LEU A 58 3.57 5.43 -23.40
C LEU A 58 2.31 5.40 -22.49
N TYR A 59 1.24 4.73 -22.94
CA TYR A 59 -0.02 4.59 -22.22
C TYR A 59 -0.18 3.21 -21.57
N SER A 60 0.91 2.46 -21.40
CA SER A 60 0.86 1.15 -20.75
C SER A 60 0.26 1.17 -19.34
N PRO A 61 0.45 2.22 -18.49
CA PRO A 61 -0.22 2.27 -17.19
C PRO A 61 -1.74 2.25 -17.32
N GLU A 62 -2.30 3.00 -18.27
CA GLU A 62 -3.74 3.00 -18.52
C GLU A 62 -4.24 1.64 -19.04
N VAL A 63 -3.50 0.99 -19.97
CA VAL A 63 -3.88 -0.33 -20.50
C VAL A 63 -3.85 -1.40 -19.41
N LEU A 64 -2.78 -1.44 -18.61
CA LEU A 64 -2.62 -2.42 -17.53
C LEU A 64 -3.63 -2.19 -16.40
N SER A 65 -3.89 -0.93 -16.04
CA SER A 65 -4.96 -0.54 -15.13
C SER A 65 -6.33 -1.01 -15.65
N GLY A 66 -6.61 -0.77 -16.93
CA GLY A 66 -7.85 -1.20 -17.55
C GLY A 66 -8.04 -2.72 -17.53
N CYS A 67 -6.98 -3.51 -17.76
CA CYS A 67 -7.09 -4.96 -17.84
C CYS A 67 -7.26 -5.67 -16.48
N THR A 68 -7.07 -4.97 -15.35
CA THR A 68 -7.27 -5.52 -14.00
C THR A 68 -8.51 -4.95 -13.30
N THR A 69 -9.00 -3.78 -13.72
CA THR A 69 -10.15 -3.10 -13.09
C THR A 69 -11.40 -3.98 -12.93
N PRO A 70 -11.82 -4.77 -13.94
CA PRO A 70 -13.05 -5.57 -13.81
C PRO A 70 -13.04 -6.52 -12.62
N ASP A 71 -11.89 -7.11 -12.30
CA ASP A 71 -11.71 -7.99 -11.13
C ASP A 71 -11.54 -7.25 -9.82
N GLN A 72 -10.74 -6.18 -9.84
CA GLN A 72 -10.34 -5.52 -8.61
C GLN A 72 -11.42 -4.59 -8.07
N ALA A 73 -12.04 -3.81 -8.95
CA ALA A 73 -12.91 -2.71 -8.58
C ALA A 73 -14.38 -3.01 -8.84
N TRP A 74 -14.72 -3.60 -9.99
CA TRP A 74 -16.13 -3.74 -10.40
C TRP A 74 -16.76 -5.05 -9.95
N GLN A 75 -16.00 -6.15 -10.03
CA GLN A 75 -16.45 -7.50 -9.67
C GLN A 75 -17.77 -7.86 -10.34
N ASP A 76 -17.91 -7.48 -11.61
CA ASP A 76 -19.13 -7.62 -12.39
C ASP A 76 -19.18 -8.96 -13.13
N TRP A 77 -19.09 -10.04 -12.34
CA TRP A 77 -18.84 -11.43 -12.76
C TRP A 77 -19.66 -11.96 -13.95
N ASP A 78 -20.83 -11.39 -14.27
CA ASP A 78 -21.59 -11.78 -15.46
C ASP A 78 -20.87 -11.42 -16.77
N ASN A 79 -20.05 -10.37 -16.76
CA ASN A 79 -19.27 -9.90 -17.92
C ASN A 79 -17.99 -10.72 -18.14
N HIS A 80 -17.64 -11.61 -17.22
CA HIS A 80 -16.44 -12.47 -17.29
C HIS A 80 -16.77 -13.80 -18.00
N LEU A 81 -18.04 -14.18 -18.00
CA LEU A 81 -18.47 -15.50 -18.44
C LEU A 81 -19.12 -15.44 -19.83
N TYR A 82 -19.02 -16.55 -20.56
CA TYR A 82 -19.91 -16.82 -21.69
C TYR A 82 -20.07 -18.31 -21.91
N TYR A 83 -21.30 -18.81 -21.82
CA TYR A 83 -21.58 -20.25 -21.94
C TYR A 83 -22.04 -20.59 -23.37
N PRO A 84 -21.20 -21.19 -24.22
CA PRO A 84 -21.49 -21.31 -25.65
C PRO A 84 -22.71 -22.18 -25.96
N GLU A 85 -23.02 -23.17 -25.11
CA GLU A 85 -24.18 -24.05 -25.30
C GLU A 85 -25.52 -23.34 -25.09
N THR A 86 -25.56 -22.37 -24.18
CA THR A 86 -26.79 -21.69 -23.75
C THR A 86 -26.91 -20.26 -24.27
N GLY A 87 -25.77 -19.63 -24.57
CA GLY A 87 -25.67 -18.20 -24.87
C GLY A 87 -25.90 -17.31 -23.64
N ASN A 88 -25.74 -17.86 -22.43
CA ASN A 88 -25.81 -17.11 -21.18
C ASN A 88 -24.53 -16.30 -20.94
N HIS A 89 -24.66 -15.30 -20.07
CA HIS A 89 -23.61 -14.34 -19.68
C HIS A 89 -23.19 -13.39 -20.81
N SER A 90 -22.45 -12.34 -20.45
CA SER A 90 -22.40 -11.11 -21.23
C SER A 90 -21.02 -10.66 -21.67
N ALA A 91 -19.97 -11.49 -21.50
CA ALA A 91 -18.62 -11.19 -21.97
C ALA A 91 -18.53 -10.73 -23.44
N PRO A 92 -19.26 -11.33 -24.42
CA PRO A 92 -19.23 -10.86 -25.80
C PRO A 92 -19.75 -9.43 -25.97
N GLN A 93 -20.78 -9.05 -25.19
CA GLN A 93 -21.35 -7.70 -25.22
C GLN A 93 -20.45 -6.71 -24.48
N ALA A 94 -19.84 -7.12 -23.37
CA ALA A 94 -18.90 -6.31 -22.61
C ALA A 94 -17.65 -5.98 -23.44
N ALA A 95 -17.00 -6.98 -24.04
CA ALA A 95 -15.85 -6.78 -24.91
C ALA A 95 -16.18 -5.87 -26.11
N GLN A 96 -17.34 -6.05 -26.74
CA GLN A 96 -17.80 -5.18 -27.83
C GLN A 96 -18.03 -3.73 -27.34
N HIS A 97 -18.64 -3.56 -26.18
CA HIS A 97 -18.89 -2.23 -25.60
C HIS A 97 -17.59 -1.48 -25.34
N TRP A 98 -16.62 -2.13 -24.72
CA TRP A 98 -15.33 -1.53 -24.40
C TRP A 98 -14.46 -1.31 -25.62
N PHE A 99 -14.52 -2.18 -26.64
CA PHE A 99 -13.95 -1.92 -27.95
C PHE A 99 -14.53 -0.64 -28.57
N ASP A 100 -15.85 -0.47 -28.53
CA ASP A 100 -16.52 0.72 -29.09
C ASP A 100 -16.17 1.99 -28.30
N MET A 101 -15.98 1.89 -26.98
CA MET A 101 -15.49 2.99 -26.14
C MET A 101 -14.04 3.38 -26.48
N ALA A 102 -13.13 2.40 -26.52
CA ALA A 102 -11.73 2.63 -26.89
C ALA A 102 -11.64 3.30 -28.26
N LYS A 103 -12.38 2.78 -29.23
CA LYS A 103 -12.50 3.36 -30.57
C LYS A 103 -13.03 4.80 -30.54
N ALA A 104 -14.08 5.07 -29.78
CA ALA A 104 -14.66 6.41 -29.68
C ALA A 104 -13.66 7.41 -29.10
N ASN A 105 -12.95 7.03 -28.03
CA ASN A 105 -11.93 7.83 -27.38
C ASN A 105 -10.72 8.08 -28.28
N PHE A 106 -10.22 7.05 -28.97
CA PHE A 106 -9.14 7.21 -29.97
C PHE A 106 -9.55 8.15 -31.11
N THR A 107 -10.78 8.01 -31.61
CA THR A 107 -11.31 8.92 -32.65
C THR A 107 -11.43 10.37 -32.16
N ALA A 108 -11.67 10.56 -30.86
CA ALA A 108 -11.78 11.86 -30.22
C ALA A 108 -10.41 12.44 -29.77
N GLY A 109 -9.32 11.66 -29.84
CA GLY A 109 -8.01 12.04 -29.30
C GLY A 109 -7.96 12.02 -27.76
N GLN A 110 -8.87 11.30 -27.11
CA GLN A 110 -8.92 11.11 -25.65
C GLN A 110 -8.10 9.88 -25.28
N TRP A 111 -6.77 10.01 -25.30
CA TRP A 111 -5.87 8.85 -25.26
C TRP A 111 -5.91 8.09 -23.94
N VAL A 112 -5.86 8.78 -22.80
CA VAL A 112 -5.93 8.16 -21.46
C VAL A 112 -7.16 7.26 -21.31
N ASP A 113 -8.35 7.82 -21.57
CA ASP A 113 -9.61 7.06 -21.51
C ASP A 113 -9.69 5.96 -22.56
N GLY A 114 -9.05 6.15 -23.72
CA GLY A 114 -9.04 5.19 -24.82
C GLY A 114 -8.17 3.98 -24.52
N PHE A 115 -6.97 4.18 -23.98
CA PHE A 115 -6.05 3.11 -23.61
C PHE A 115 -6.56 2.34 -22.37
N PHE A 116 -7.15 3.04 -21.40
CA PHE A 116 -7.86 2.38 -20.31
C PHE A 116 -8.99 1.49 -20.83
N ALA A 117 -9.85 2.01 -21.71
CA ALA A 117 -10.91 1.22 -22.33
C ALA A 117 -10.38 0.03 -23.16
N ALA A 118 -9.22 0.19 -23.81
CA ALA A 118 -8.56 -0.91 -24.52
C ALA A 118 -8.08 -2.00 -23.57
N GLY A 119 -7.55 -1.63 -22.39
CA GLY A 119 -7.24 -2.57 -21.31
C GLY A 119 -8.48 -3.35 -20.87
N VAL A 120 -9.57 -2.66 -20.52
CA VAL A 120 -10.82 -3.31 -20.09
C VAL A 120 -11.39 -4.24 -21.17
N MET A 121 -11.32 -3.83 -22.43
CA MET A 121 -11.71 -4.66 -23.57
C MET A 121 -10.92 -5.98 -23.62
N THR A 122 -9.60 -5.96 -23.37
CA THR A 122 -8.79 -7.19 -23.37
C THR A 122 -9.17 -8.16 -22.26
N HIS A 123 -9.57 -7.64 -21.09
CA HIS A 123 -10.02 -8.45 -19.96
C HIS A 123 -11.24 -9.32 -20.36
N TYR A 124 -12.35 -8.67 -20.72
CA TYR A 124 -13.59 -9.36 -21.11
C TYR A 124 -13.47 -10.17 -22.39
N PHE A 125 -12.48 -9.88 -23.24
CA PHE A 125 -12.16 -10.73 -24.38
C PHE A 125 -11.44 -12.02 -23.95
N ALA A 126 -10.46 -11.91 -23.05
CA ALA A 126 -9.57 -13.00 -22.66
C ALA A 126 -10.22 -13.99 -21.69
N ASP A 127 -11.16 -13.54 -20.84
CA ASP A 127 -11.85 -14.42 -19.90
C ASP A 127 -12.48 -15.63 -20.59
N PRO A 128 -13.36 -15.49 -21.60
CA PRO A 128 -13.93 -16.66 -22.27
C PRO A 128 -12.90 -17.48 -23.07
N CYS A 129 -11.65 -17.03 -23.23
CA CYS A 129 -10.60 -17.85 -23.82
C CYS A 129 -10.12 -18.98 -22.91
N ILE A 130 -10.45 -18.98 -21.61
CA ILE A 130 -10.18 -20.11 -20.70
C ILE A 130 -11.37 -21.05 -20.59
N PRO A 131 -11.16 -22.37 -20.50
CA PRO A 131 -12.27 -23.31 -20.33
C PRO A 131 -13.16 -22.99 -19.13
N VAL A 132 -12.58 -22.62 -17.98
CA VAL A 132 -13.32 -22.47 -16.71
C VAL A 132 -14.33 -21.32 -16.69
N HIS A 133 -14.28 -20.40 -17.66
CA HIS A 133 -15.26 -19.30 -17.81
C HIS A 133 -16.38 -19.59 -18.81
N THR A 134 -16.43 -20.83 -19.32
CA THR A 134 -17.39 -21.24 -20.35
C THR A 134 -18.50 -22.17 -19.88
N ASP A 135 -18.52 -22.55 -18.59
CA ASP A 135 -19.59 -23.31 -17.97
C ASP A 135 -19.63 -23.11 -16.42
N GLU A 136 -20.48 -23.86 -15.73
CA GLU A 136 -20.78 -23.73 -14.29
C GLU A 136 -19.54 -23.78 -13.37
N PHE A 137 -19.37 -22.76 -12.53
CA PHE A 137 -18.29 -22.71 -11.53
C PHE A 137 -18.21 -23.95 -10.61
N TRP A 138 -16.98 -24.37 -10.29
CA TRP A 138 -16.68 -25.38 -9.26
C TRP A 138 -15.36 -25.07 -8.53
N PRO A 139 -15.05 -25.72 -7.39
CA PRO A 139 -13.86 -25.40 -6.59
C PRO A 139 -12.50 -25.52 -7.31
N GLY A 140 -12.39 -26.38 -8.33
CA GLY A 140 -11.16 -26.53 -9.11
C GLY A 140 -10.88 -25.39 -10.09
N HIS A 141 -11.83 -24.48 -10.28
CA HIS A 141 -11.65 -23.23 -11.04
C HIS A 141 -10.45 -22.44 -10.52
N THR A 142 -10.45 -22.14 -9.23
CA THR A 142 -9.35 -21.43 -8.54
C THR A 142 -8.03 -22.18 -8.66
N GLY A 143 -8.05 -23.51 -8.56
CA GLY A 143 -6.86 -24.34 -8.67
C GLY A 143 -6.19 -24.24 -10.03
N TYR A 144 -6.99 -24.17 -11.11
CA TYR A 144 -6.46 -24.04 -12.46
C TYR A 144 -5.85 -22.67 -12.72
N GLU A 145 -6.52 -21.59 -12.32
CA GLU A 145 -6.00 -20.23 -12.48
C GLU A 145 -4.70 -20.01 -11.69
N HIS A 146 -4.62 -20.55 -10.47
CA HIS A 146 -3.39 -20.52 -9.68
C HIS A 146 -2.26 -21.32 -10.32
N ASP A 147 -2.53 -22.52 -10.83
CA ASP A 147 -1.51 -23.34 -11.50
C ASP A 147 -0.91 -22.61 -12.71
N ILE A 148 -1.74 -21.91 -13.48
CA ILE A 148 -1.29 -21.09 -14.60
C ILE A 148 -0.35 -19.97 -14.11
N ASN A 149 -0.78 -19.17 -13.13
CA ASN A 149 0.03 -18.07 -12.60
C ASN A 149 1.42 -18.56 -12.14
N GLU A 150 1.46 -19.70 -11.45
CA GLU A 150 2.70 -20.30 -10.94
C GLU A 150 3.63 -20.82 -12.05
N ASN A 151 3.12 -21.03 -13.27
CA ASN A 151 3.84 -21.69 -14.36
C ASN A 151 3.95 -20.86 -15.65
N LEU A 152 3.52 -19.59 -15.67
CA LEU A 152 3.48 -18.72 -16.87
C LEU A 152 4.77 -18.79 -17.69
N GLU A 153 5.93 -18.63 -17.04
CA GLU A 153 7.25 -18.65 -17.70
C GLU A 153 7.65 -20.00 -18.30
N THR A 154 6.99 -21.08 -17.91
CA THR A 154 7.28 -22.43 -18.38
C THR A 154 6.44 -22.86 -19.58
N LEU A 155 5.42 -22.06 -19.92
CA LEU A 155 4.50 -22.32 -21.03
C LEU A 155 5.16 -21.96 -22.36
N THR A 156 4.89 -22.76 -23.39
CA THR A 156 5.35 -22.51 -24.76
C THR A 156 4.21 -21.89 -25.57
N LEU A 157 4.31 -20.59 -25.83
CA LEU A 157 3.23 -19.83 -26.47
C LEU A 157 3.50 -19.60 -27.97
N GLU A 158 2.43 -19.56 -28.76
CA GLU A 158 2.54 -19.21 -30.18
C GLU A 158 2.79 -17.71 -30.34
N SER A 159 3.60 -17.34 -31.33
CA SER A 159 3.78 -15.93 -31.68
C SER A 159 2.46 -15.33 -32.17
N PRO A 160 1.96 -14.25 -31.57
CA PRO A 160 0.70 -13.64 -31.97
C PRO A 160 0.82 -12.93 -33.33
N SER A 161 -0.33 -12.64 -33.95
CA SER A 161 -0.37 -12.09 -35.31
C SER A 161 -1.47 -11.05 -35.50
N GLU A 162 -1.13 -9.94 -36.14
CA GLU A 162 -2.05 -8.85 -36.45
C GLU A 162 -3.02 -9.24 -37.59
N ILE A 163 -4.29 -9.43 -37.23
CA ILE A 163 -5.40 -9.73 -38.14
C ILE A 163 -6.62 -8.91 -37.69
N LEU A 164 -7.37 -8.38 -38.66
CA LEU A 164 -8.58 -7.61 -38.36
C LEU A 164 -9.69 -8.49 -37.79
N VAL A 165 -10.34 -7.97 -36.75
CA VAL A 165 -11.54 -8.54 -36.15
C VAL A 165 -12.76 -7.79 -36.69
N ASP A 166 -13.55 -8.46 -37.53
CA ASP A 166 -14.73 -7.85 -38.15
C ASP A 166 -15.89 -7.65 -37.16
N ASN A 167 -16.03 -8.54 -36.18
CA ASN A 167 -17.08 -8.51 -35.17
C ASN A 167 -16.53 -9.01 -33.84
N VAL A 168 -16.33 -8.11 -32.88
CA VAL A 168 -15.71 -8.41 -31.58
C VAL A 168 -16.56 -9.39 -30.79
N SER A 169 -17.87 -9.14 -30.69
CA SER A 169 -18.77 -10.05 -29.95
C SER A 169 -18.75 -11.47 -30.53
N GLN A 170 -18.78 -11.61 -31.86
CA GLN A 170 -18.72 -12.94 -32.48
C GLN A 170 -17.35 -13.59 -32.26
N TYR A 171 -16.28 -12.80 -32.25
CA TYR A 171 -14.94 -13.32 -32.02
C TYR A 171 -14.77 -13.88 -30.60
N VAL A 172 -15.32 -13.19 -29.59
CA VAL A 172 -15.40 -13.72 -28.22
C VAL A 172 -16.19 -15.04 -28.18
N ILE A 173 -17.35 -15.10 -28.85
CA ILE A 173 -18.17 -16.32 -28.91
C ILE A 173 -17.39 -17.48 -29.54
N ASP A 174 -16.64 -17.21 -30.61
CA ASP A 174 -15.85 -18.22 -31.31
C ASP A 174 -14.70 -18.75 -30.41
N CYS A 175 -14.02 -17.85 -29.69
CA CYS A 175 -12.99 -18.19 -28.71
C CYS A 175 -13.56 -19.00 -27.53
N ALA A 176 -14.69 -18.58 -26.97
CA ALA A 176 -15.38 -19.31 -25.92
C ALA A 176 -15.83 -20.71 -26.37
N THR A 177 -16.32 -20.83 -27.60
CA THR A 177 -16.69 -22.13 -28.17
C THR A 177 -15.47 -23.05 -28.30
N TYR A 178 -14.30 -22.49 -28.64
CA TYR A 178 -13.06 -23.24 -28.74
C TYR A 178 -12.55 -23.71 -27.36
N SER A 179 -12.49 -22.82 -26.37
CA SER A 179 -12.01 -23.15 -25.03
C SER A 179 -12.96 -24.13 -24.32
N HIS A 180 -14.27 -23.97 -24.50
CA HIS A 180 -15.29 -24.85 -23.91
C HIS A 180 -15.13 -26.32 -24.29
N GLN A 181 -14.54 -26.64 -25.44
CA GLN A 181 -14.30 -28.04 -25.83
C GLN A 181 -13.36 -28.78 -24.86
N PHE A 182 -12.60 -28.04 -24.05
CA PHE A 182 -11.65 -28.56 -23.06
C PHE A 182 -12.20 -28.49 -21.62
N TYR A 183 -13.41 -27.99 -21.41
CA TYR A 183 -14.00 -27.79 -20.08
C TYR A 183 -13.98 -29.07 -19.25
N ASP A 184 -14.51 -30.17 -19.79
CA ASP A 184 -14.58 -31.46 -19.10
C ASP A 184 -13.20 -32.03 -18.75
N ASP A 185 -12.19 -31.81 -19.61
CA ASP A 185 -10.82 -32.27 -19.38
C ASP A 185 -10.17 -31.49 -18.22
N ILE A 186 -10.42 -30.18 -18.14
CA ILE A 186 -9.96 -29.33 -17.03
C ILE A 186 -10.74 -29.64 -15.74
N TYR A 187 -12.05 -29.78 -15.81
CA TYR A 187 -12.89 -30.18 -14.69
C TYR A 187 -12.44 -31.50 -14.07
N ALA A 188 -12.05 -32.47 -14.90
CA ALA A 188 -11.55 -33.75 -14.42
C ALA A 188 -10.13 -33.68 -13.85
N ALA A 189 -9.32 -32.70 -14.26
CA ALA A 189 -7.94 -32.53 -13.82
C ALA A 189 -7.80 -31.70 -12.53
N TYR A 190 -8.75 -30.80 -12.27
CA TYR A 190 -8.76 -29.92 -11.09
C TYR A 190 -9.99 -30.21 -10.22
N GLU A 191 -9.79 -31.00 -9.16
CA GLU A 191 -10.87 -31.39 -8.25
C GLU A 191 -11.24 -30.27 -7.26
N ASP A 192 -10.24 -29.46 -6.85
CA ASP A 192 -10.35 -28.41 -5.83
C ASP A 192 -9.33 -27.27 -6.03
N GLU A 193 -9.39 -26.27 -5.15
CA GLU A 193 -8.57 -25.04 -5.20
C GLU A 193 -7.05 -25.27 -5.07
N GLU A 194 -6.63 -26.43 -4.55
CA GLU A 194 -5.23 -26.81 -4.33
C GLU A 194 -4.67 -27.69 -5.46
N SER A 195 -5.51 -28.04 -6.44
CA SER A 195 -5.12 -28.89 -7.55
C SER A 195 -4.07 -28.20 -8.45
N ARG A 196 -3.06 -28.96 -8.89
CA ARG A 196 -2.02 -28.58 -9.86
C ARG A 196 -1.86 -29.72 -10.86
N ALA A 197 -2.08 -29.46 -12.14
CA ALA A 197 -2.10 -30.47 -13.19
C ALA A 197 -1.36 -30.05 -14.48
N LEU A 198 -0.67 -28.89 -14.51
CA LEU A 198 0.15 -28.48 -15.65
C LEU A 198 1.40 -29.35 -15.90
N ASP A 199 1.74 -30.27 -14.98
CA ASP A 199 2.73 -31.32 -15.24
C ASP A 199 2.21 -32.40 -16.22
N ASN A 200 0.89 -32.49 -16.40
CA ASN A 200 0.26 -33.31 -17.41
C ASN A 200 0.36 -32.65 -18.79
N ALA A 201 1.09 -33.31 -19.70
CA ALA A 201 1.33 -32.78 -21.05
C ALA A 201 0.08 -32.42 -21.85
N THR A 202 -1.06 -33.10 -21.63
CA THR A 202 -2.32 -32.77 -22.31
C THR A 202 -2.94 -31.48 -21.75
N ILE A 203 -2.98 -31.36 -20.42
CA ILE A 203 -3.51 -30.17 -19.74
C ILE A 203 -2.61 -28.97 -20.02
N LYS A 204 -1.30 -29.18 -20.04
CA LYS A 204 -0.35 -28.14 -20.44
C LYS A 204 -0.60 -27.66 -21.87
N ALA A 205 -0.68 -28.58 -22.84
CA ALA A 205 -0.85 -28.22 -24.25
C ALA A 205 -2.17 -27.47 -24.51
N LEU A 206 -3.29 -27.90 -23.92
CA LEU A 206 -4.56 -27.18 -24.10
C LEU A 206 -4.53 -25.78 -23.44
N THR A 207 -3.81 -25.64 -22.32
CA THR A 207 -3.62 -24.36 -21.65
C THR A 207 -2.77 -23.43 -22.50
N GLU A 208 -1.67 -23.92 -23.07
CA GLU A 208 -0.82 -23.19 -24.01
C GLU A 208 -1.62 -22.72 -25.24
N ASP A 209 -2.50 -23.57 -25.79
CA ASP A 209 -3.38 -23.22 -26.91
C ASP A 209 -4.39 -22.11 -26.52
N CYS A 210 -5.02 -22.22 -25.35
CA CYS A 210 -6.00 -21.24 -24.87
C CYS A 210 -5.35 -19.88 -24.55
N LEU A 211 -4.19 -19.90 -23.88
CA LEU A 211 -3.44 -18.69 -23.55
C LEU A 211 -2.88 -18.01 -24.80
N SER A 212 -2.35 -18.78 -25.76
CA SER A 212 -1.90 -18.25 -27.05
C SER A 212 -3.06 -17.62 -27.83
N MET A 213 -4.25 -18.24 -27.80
CA MET A 213 -5.45 -17.68 -28.41
C MET A 213 -5.86 -16.35 -27.77
N ALA A 214 -5.78 -16.24 -26.44
CA ALA A 214 -6.09 -15.01 -25.71
C ALA A 214 -5.12 -13.88 -26.09
N ILE A 215 -3.81 -14.11 -26.03
CA ILE A 215 -2.77 -13.13 -26.42
C ILE A 215 -2.96 -12.68 -27.88
N ASN A 216 -3.14 -13.63 -28.79
CA ASN A 216 -3.36 -13.34 -30.20
C ASN A 216 -4.63 -12.50 -30.42
N GLY A 217 -5.69 -12.79 -29.66
CA GLY A 217 -6.92 -12.02 -29.73
C GLY A 217 -6.79 -10.60 -29.18
N CYS A 218 -6.07 -10.41 -28.06
CA CYS A 218 -5.72 -9.07 -27.54
C CYS A 218 -4.98 -8.24 -28.60
N LEU A 219 -3.91 -8.80 -29.20
CA LEU A 219 -3.16 -8.12 -30.27
C LEU A 219 -4.06 -7.79 -31.47
N ARG A 220 -4.94 -8.71 -31.88
CA ARG A 220 -5.86 -8.49 -33.01
C ARG A 220 -6.87 -7.37 -32.73
N LEU A 221 -7.36 -7.27 -31.50
CA LEU A 221 -8.24 -6.18 -31.11
C LEU A 221 -7.51 -4.84 -31.09
N PHE A 222 -6.28 -4.78 -30.55
CA PHE A 222 -5.41 -3.61 -30.66
C PHE A 222 -5.20 -3.22 -32.12
N TYR A 223 -4.77 -4.16 -32.95
CA TYR A 223 -4.57 -3.93 -34.39
C TYR A 223 -5.85 -3.44 -35.10
N THR A 224 -7.01 -3.92 -34.68
CA THR A 224 -8.30 -3.46 -35.22
C THR A 224 -8.61 -2.03 -34.78
N LEU A 225 -8.33 -1.64 -33.54
CA LEU A 225 -8.47 -0.26 -33.06
C LEU A 225 -7.57 0.71 -33.84
N GLN A 226 -6.34 0.29 -34.16
CA GLN A 226 -5.37 1.07 -34.95
C GLN A 226 -5.90 1.47 -36.34
N GLN A 227 -6.94 0.81 -36.87
CA GLN A 227 -7.53 1.16 -38.18
C GLN A 227 -8.48 2.36 -38.12
N TYR A 228 -8.87 2.81 -36.92
CA TYR A 228 -9.88 3.85 -36.73
C TYR A 228 -9.31 5.21 -36.36
N ALA A 229 -8.03 5.28 -36.00
CA ALA A 229 -7.33 6.50 -35.65
C ALA A 229 -5.90 6.45 -36.20
N GLU A 230 -5.28 7.62 -36.32
CA GLU A 230 -3.81 7.69 -36.44
C GLU A 230 -3.22 7.59 -35.03
N PRO A 231 -2.00 7.04 -34.87
CA PRO A 231 -1.37 6.97 -33.55
C PRO A 231 -1.23 8.37 -32.94
N PRO A 232 -1.32 8.50 -31.60
CA PRO A 232 -1.05 9.77 -30.93
C PRO A 232 0.37 10.26 -31.23
N ASP A 233 0.57 11.57 -31.10
CA ASP A 233 1.92 12.10 -31.01
C ASP A 233 2.52 11.66 -29.66
N THR A 234 3.47 10.74 -29.72
CA THR A 234 4.23 10.23 -28.58
C THR A 234 5.50 11.03 -28.34
N SER A 235 5.74 12.11 -29.10
CA SER A 235 6.91 12.96 -28.87
C SER A 235 6.76 13.72 -27.56
N LEU A 236 7.63 13.38 -26.62
CA LEU A 236 7.71 14.04 -25.33
C LEU A 236 8.62 15.26 -25.45
N THR A 237 8.14 16.39 -24.95
CA THR A 237 8.95 17.59 -24.78
C THR A 237 9.39 17.64 -23.33
N TYR A 238 10.68 17.48 -23.11
CA TYR A 238 11.25 17.54 -21.77
C TYR A 238 11.60 18.98 -21.42
N GLU A 239 10.94 19.51 -20.38
CA GLU A 239 11.22 20.81 -19.79
C GLU A 239 12.15 20.68 -18.58
N TYR A 240 12.14 19.52 -17.92
CA TYR A 240 12.83 19.24 -16.67
C TYR A 240 13.69 17.98 -16.79
N ARG A 241 14.56 17.74 -15.82
CA ARG A 241 15.40 16.54 -15.71
C ARG A 241 15.20 15.90 -14.35
N ALA A 242 14.88 14.60 -14.36
CA ALA A 242 14.75 13.78 -13.17
C ALA A 242 15.90 12.78 -13.07
N LEU A 243 16.34 12.51 -11.85
CA LEU A 243 17.35 11.50 -11.54
C LEU A 243 16.80 10.55 -10.47
N ILE A 244 16.67 9.27 -10.81
CA ILE A 244 16.19 8.22 -9.90
C ILE A 244 17.38 7.45 -9.35
N ASP A 245 17.45 7.27 -8.04
CA ASP A 245 18.49 6.50 -7.40
C ASP A 245 18.36 4.98 -7.66
N TYR A 246 19.39 4.41 -8.27
CA TYR A 246 19.58 2.98 -8.52
C TYR A 246 20.92 2.51 -7.92
N ALA A 247 21.65 3.37 -7.20
CA ALA A 247 23.01 3.10 -6.77
C ALA A 247 23.08 2.42 -5.39
N HIS A 248 22.00 2.49 -4.61
CA HIS A 248 22.00 2.10 -3.20
C HIS A 248 21.12 0.88 -2.89
N GLY A 249 20.97 0.00 -3.89
CA GLY A 249 20.16 -1.20 -3.76
C GLY A 249 18.72 -0.88 -3.37
N ASN A 250 18.17 0.24 -3.83
CA ASN A 250 16.90 0.75 -3.35
C ASN A 250 15.74 -0.20 -3.65
N ASP A 251 14.69 -0.11 -2.85
CA ASP A 251 13.45 -0.82 -3.08
C ASP A 251 12.94 -0.62 -4.52
N TYR A 252 12.44 -1.72 -5.11
CA TYR A 252 11.79 -1.77 -6.42
C TYR A 252 12.70 -1.53 -7.65
N ILE A 253 14.01 -1.36 -7.48
CA ILE A 253 14.91 -1.15 -8.63
C ILE A 253 15.28 -2.45 -9.38
N ASP A 254 15.22 -3.59 -8.69
CA ASP A 254 15.53 -4.93 -9.20
C ASP A 254 14.72 -5.99 -8.43
N ASP A 255 13.62 -6.43 -9.05
CA ASP A 255 12.82 -7.57 -8.63
C ASP A 255 12.96 -8.67 -9.69
N GLU A 256 13.68 -9.73 -9.34
CA GLU A 256 14.00 -10.86 -10.22
C GLU A 256 14.66 -10.50 -11.58
N GLY A 257 15.38 -9.37 -11.65
CA GLY A 257 16.03 -8.87 -12.85
C GLY A 257 15.26 -7.77 -13.57
N GLU A 258 14.10 -7.37 -13.05
CA GLU A 258 13.23 -6.35 -13.63
C GLU A 258 13.06 -5.14 -12.71
N SER A 259 13.06 -3.92 -13.29
CA SER A 259 12.77 -2.71 -12.52
C SER A 259 11.27 -2.55 -12.34
N GLN A 260 10.85 -2.39 -11.09
CA GLN A 260 9.47 -2.12 -10.72
C GLN A 260 9.18 -0.60 -10.61
N LEU A 261 10.02 0.23 -11.25
CA LEU A 261 9.85 1.69 -11.33
C LEU A 261 9.59 2.20 -12.75
N THR A 262 9.35 1.32 -13.72
CA THR A 262 9.10 1.72 -15.12
C THR A 262 7.84 2.59 -15.25
N SER A 263 6.79 2.35 -14.46
CA SER A 263 5.57 3.17 -14.46
C SER A 263 5.80 4.59 -13.91
N LEU A 264 6.70 4.73 -12.93
CA LEU A 264 7.17 6.03 -12.45
C LEU A 264 7.93 6.76 -13.56
N GLU A 265 8.87 6.08 -14.23
CA GLU A 265 9.66 6.67 -15.31
C GLU A 265 8.77 7.22 -16.43
N GLN A 266 7.78 6.43 -16.87
CA GLN A 266 6.80 6.86 -17.87
C GLN A 266 5.95 8.05 -17.40
N THR A 267 5.55 8.05 -16.13
CA THR A 267 4.77 9.18 -15.56
C THR A 267 5.62 10.46 -15.53
N LEU A 268 6.88 10.37 -15.09
CA LEU A 268 7.81 11.50 -15.12
C LEU A 268 8.00 12.03 -16.56
N GLU A 269 8.19 11.14 -17.53
CA GLU A 269 8.37 11.55 -18.92
C GLU A 269 7.13 12.25 -19.50
N ARG A 270 5.93 11.80 -19.11
CA ARG A 270 4.65 12.45 -19.46
C ARG A 270 4.47 13.81 -18.80
N GLU A 271 4.99 13.98 -17.58
CA GLU A 271 5.03 15.27 -16.87
C GLU A 271 6.21 16.16 -17.32
N GLY A 272 6.89 15.81 -18.42
CA GLY A 272 7.91 16.66 -19.05
C GLY A 272 9.31 16.50 -18.47
N PHE A 273 9.60 15.42 -17.73
CA PHE A 273 10.94 15.13 -17.22
C PHE A 273 11.72 14.22 -18.17
N ASN A 274 12.94 14.63 -18.52
CA ASN A 274 13.93 13.71 -19.07
C ASN A 274 14.55 12.92 -17.92
N THR A 275 14.12 11.67 -17.78
CA THR A 275 14.46 10.82 -16.64
C THR A 275 15.76 10.04 -16.89
N SER A 276 16.56 9.88 -15.85
CA SER A 276 17.77 9.06 -15.89
C SER A 276 17.95 8.27 -14.60
N ARG A 277 18.54 7.07 -14.71
CA ARG A 277 18.86 6.19 -13.58
C ARG A 277 20.28 6.46 -13.10
N GLN A 278 20.43 6.77 -11.82
CA GLN A 278 21.72 6.97 -11.16
C GLN A 278 22.22 5.64 -10.62
N THR A 279 23.16 5.00 -11.32
CA THR A 279 23.72 3.70 -10.93
C THR A 279 25.06 3.82 -10.20
N GLU A 280 25.50 5.04 -9.89
CA GLU A 280 26.77 5.34 -9.22
C GLU A 280 26.51 6.28 -8.03
N PRO A 281 27.45 6.43 -7.10
CA PRO A 281 27.32 7.39 -6.00
C PRO A 281 26.98 8.82 -6.45
N PHE A 282 26.14 9.53 -5.69
CA PHE A 282 25.77 10.91 -6.01
C PHE A 282 26.98 11.87 -5.96
N SER A 283 27.01 12.84 -6.86
CA SER A 283 28.05 13.86 -6.89
C SER A 283 27.51 15.17 -7.44
N ALA A 284 28.24 16.27 -7.20
CA ALA A 284 27.90 17.56 -7.79
C ALA A 284 27.88 17.53 -9.33
N GLU A 285 28.61 16.62 -9.96
CA GLU A 285 28.60 16.45 -11.41
C GLU A 285 27.32 15.75 -11.89
N THR A 286 26.89 14.68 -11.21
CA THR A 286 25.69 13.92 -11.59
C THR A 286 24.40 14.68 -11.29
N LEU A 287 24.39 15.51 -10.25
CA LEU A 287 23.25 16.36 -9.87
C LEU A 287 23.16 17.68 -10.69
N ASN A 288 24.12 17.94 -11.58
CA ASN A 288 24.15 19.20 -12.31
C ASN A 288 22.99 19.31 -13.34
N GLY A 289 22.14 20.32 -13.14
CA GLY A 289 20.95 20.57 -13.96
C GLY A 289 19.91 19.46 -13.83
N ILE A 290 19.83 18.83 -12.66
CA ILE A 290 18.72 17.97 -12.25
C ILE A 290 17.77 18.82 -11.42
N GLU A 291 16.48 18.81 -11.72
CA GLU A 291 15.43 19.54 -11.00
C GLU A 291 14.69 18.65 -10.00
N LEU A 292 14.56 17.35 -10.29
CA LEU A 292 13.93 16.38 -9.41
C LEU A 292 14.87 15.19 -9.13
N VAL A 293 15.01 14.84 -7.86
CA VAL A 293 15.63 13.58 -7.45
C VAL A 293 14.55 12.68 -6.83
N VAL A 294 14.56 11.41 -7.19
CA VAL A 294 13.68 10.38 -6.59
C VAL A 294 14.54 9.31 -5.94
N ILE A 295 14.28 9.04 -4.66
CA ILE A 295 14.99 8.03 -3.87
C ILE A 295 13.96 7.15 -3.19
N THR A 296 13.88 5.88 -3.60
CA THR A 296 13.12 4.87 -2.84
C THR A 296 13.95 4.35 -1.66
N CYS A 297 13.34 3.57 -0.77
CA CYS A 297 14.01 3.04 0.43
C CYS A 297 15.36 2.38 0.08
N ALA A 298 16.47 3.06 0.44
CA ALA A 298 17.82 2.59 0.17
C ALA A 298 18.25 1.51 1.16
N HIS A 299 18.90 0.46 0.68
CA HIS A 299 19.48 -0.59 1.52
C HIS A 299 20.96 -0.33 1.86
N ASP A 300 21.68 0.35 0.96
CA ASP A 300 23.07 0.71 1.15
C ASP A 300 23.23 2.14 1.70
N SER A 301 24.32 2.34 2.44
CA SER A 301 24.59 3.62 3.08
C SER A 301 25.19 4.66 2.15
N TYR A 302 24.72 5.91 2.28
CA TYR A 302 25.30 7.06 1.59
C TYR A 302 26.59 7.50 2.26
N THR A 303 27.60 7.84 1.46
CA THR A 303 28.81 8.44 1.98
C THR A 303 28.59 9.92 2.36
N SER A 304 29.42 10.46 3.24
CA SER A 304 29.36 11.88 3.58
C SER A 304 29.57 12.81 2.39
N THR A 305 30.26 12.34 1.34
CA THR A 305 30.45 13.14 0.11
C THR A 305 29.15 13.23 -0.69
N GLU A 306 28.38 12.15 -0.74
CA GLU A 306 27.08 12.09 -1.42
C GLU A 306 26.04 12.93 -0.69
N LEU A 307 25.94 12.75 0.63
CA LEU A 307 25.04 13.54 1.48
C LEU A 307 25.30 15.03 1.29
N SER A 308 26.57 15.47 1.39
CA SER A 308 26.90 16.87 1.18
C SER A 308 26.68 17.35 -0.26
N ALA A 309 26.77 16.47 -1.27
CA ALA A 309 26.44 16.80 -2.65
C ALA A 309 24.93 17.02 -2.82
N LEU A 310 24.09 16.13 -2.27
CA LEU A 310 22.63 16.26 -2.25
C LEU A 310 22.19 17.53 -1.51
N ALA A 311 22.74 17.80 -0.32
CA ALA A 311 22.41 19.01 0.41
C ALA A 311 22.87 20.30 -0.30
N SER A 312 24.04 20.28 -0.93
CA SER A 312 24.50 21.41 -1.74
C SER A 312 23.62 21.62 -2.97
N TRP A 313 23.18 20.53 -3.62
CA TRP A 313 22.24 20.58 -4.74
C TRP A 313 20.92 21.17 -4.28
N ALA A 314 20.28 20.63 -3.25
CA ALA A 314 19.02 21.09 -2.68
C ALA A 314 19.04 22.60 -2.34
N ALA A 315 20.14 23.10 -1.79
CA ALA A 315 20.29 24.51 -1.42
C ALA A 315 20.61 25.46 -2.61
N SER A 316 20.89 24.93 -3.80
CA SER A 316 21.43 25.71 -4.93
C SER A 316 20.37 26.28 -5.90
N GLY A 317 19.10 25.94 -5.73
CA GLY A 317 18.03 26.35 -6.64
C GLY A 317 16.65 25.84 -6.25
N ASN A 318 15.71 26.00 -7.18
CA ASN A 318 14.35 25.48 -7.05
C ASN A 318 14.38 24.00 -7.46
N HIS A 319 14.75 23.15 -6.52
CA HIS A 319 14.80 21.71 -6.70
C HIS A 319 13.66 21.03 -5.95
N SER A 320 13.43 19.77 -6.26
CA SER A 320 12.46 18.93 -5.57
C SER A 320 13.00 17.54 -5.30
N LEU A 321 12.65 16.97 -4.14
CA LEU A 321 13.05 15.63 -3.74
C LEU A 321 11.82 14.81 -3.36
N LEU A 322 11.70 13.63 -3.96
CA LEU A 322 10.74 12.61 -3.58
C LEU A 322 11.51 11.48 -2.87
N LEU A 323 11.23 11.28 -1.59
CA LEU A 323 11.96 10.35 -0.73
C LEU A 323 10.98 9.39 -0.06
N THR A 324 11.24 8.08 -0.17
CA THR A 324 10.40 7.07 0.49
C THR A 324 11.19 6.16 1.42
N SER A 325 10.52 5.68 2.45
CA SER A 325 11.06 4.75 3.45
C SER A 325 10.47 3.36 3.29
N ARG A 326 10.60 2.53 4.33
CA ARG A 326 9.84 1.30 4.52
C ARG A 326 9.78 0.95 6.01
N GLY A 327 8.68 0.32 6.42
CA GLY A 327 8.49 -0.17 7.77
C GLY A 327 9.55 -1.20 8.19
N ASP A 328 9.78 -1.32 9.49
CA ASP A 328 10.83 -2.13 10.09
C ASP A 328 10.46 -3.63 10.24
N PHE A 329 9.43 -4.09 9.52
CA PHE A 329 8.95 -5.48 9.58
C PHE A 329 10.01 -6.54 9.22
N SER A 330 11.13 -6.13 8.63
CA SER A 330 12.24 -6.99 8.24
C SER A 330 13.59 -6.35 8.55
N THR A 331 14.63 -7.16 8.72
CA THR A 331 16.02 -6.67 8.88
C THR A 331 16.69 -6.21 7.59
N TYR A 332 15.98 -6.28 6.45
CA TYR A 332 16.51 -5.89 5.14
C TYR A 332 16.27 -4.41 4.83
N THR A 333 15.37 -3.77 5.58
CA THR A 333 14.99 -2.38 5.44
C THR A 333 15.68 -1.56 6.53
N ASP A 334 16.32 -0.46 6.15
CA ASP A 334 17.10 0.38 7.06
C ASP A 334 16.71 1.85 6.93
N ILE A 335 15.83 2.28 7.84
CA ILE A 335 15.35 3.67 7.91
C ILE A 335 16.48 4.69 8.14
N THR A 336 17.65 4.24 8.63
CA THR A 336 18.74 5.15 8.97
C THR A 336 19.30 5.83 7.74
N GLN A 337 19.18 5.22 6.56
CA GLN A 337 19.63 5.81 5.31
C GLN A 337 18.77 7.01 4.92
N MET A 338 17.45 6.89 5.06
CA MET A 338 16.55 8.01 4.79
C MET A 338 16.77 9.15 5.79
N ASN A 339 16.87 8.84 7.09
CA ASN A 339 17.09 9.84 8.12
C ASN A 339 18.48 10.52 8.02
N ALA A 340 19.48 9.86 7.43
CA ALA A 340 20.77 10.47 7.13
C ALA A 340 20.64 11.57 6.06
N ILE A 341 19.87 11.32 4.99
CA ILE A 341 19.56 12.33 3.96
C ILE A 341 18.80 13.50 4.59
N LEU A 342 17.68 13.22 5.27
CA LEU A 342 16.82 14.25 5.88
C LEU A 342 17.60 15.12 6.86
N THR A 343 18.49 14.52 7.65
CA THR A 343 19.36 15.25 8.57
C THR A 343 20.36 16.16 7.86
N GLU A 344 20.99 15.69 6.79
CA GLU A 344 21.95 16.52 6.03
C GLU A 344 21.25 17.67 5.28
N LEU A 345 20.01 17.45 4.79
CA LEU A 345 19.19 18.49 4.18
C LEU A 345 18.76 19.57 5.19
N GLY A 346 18.70 19.23 6.47
CA GLY A 346 18.11 20.08 7.51
C GLY A 346 16.58 20.02 7.54
N SER A 347 15.99 18.97 6.95
CA SER A 347 14.56 18.70 7.02
C SER A 347 14.13 18.45 8.47
N LEU A 348 12.89 18.79 8.78
CA LEU A 348 12.23 18.52 10.05
C LEU A 348 11.55 17.15 10.07
N ILE A 349 11.30 16.52 8.91
CA ILE A 349 10.67 15.20 8.82
C ILE A 349 11.67 14.08 9.16
N ARG A 350 11.21 13.04 9.86
CA ARG A 350 11.96 11.79 10.12
C ARG A 350 11.06 10.57 9.93
N ALA A 351 11.61 9.48 9.40
CA ALA A 351 10.97 8.17 9.56
C ALA A 351 11.21 7.64 10.96
N ASN A 352 10.19 7.01 11.50
CA ASN A 352 10.26 6.28 12.73
C ASN A 352 10.85 4.89 12.53
N HIS A 353 11.19 4.21 13.63
CA HIS A 353 11.64 2.81 13.61
C HIS A 353 10.50 1.89 14.00
N ASP A 354 9.53 1.79 13.09
CA ASP A 354 8.32 1.03 13.30
C ASP A 354 7.77 0.46 11.99
N ASN A 355 6.72 -0.31 12.11
CA ASN A 355 5.81 -0.61 11.02
C ASN A 355 4.39 -0.28 11.45
N VAL A 356 3.66 0.41 10.59
CA VAL A 356 2.24 0.71 10.81
C VAL A 356 1.40 -0.38 10.19
N TYR A 357 0.49 -0.92 11.00
CA TYR A 357 -0.50 -1.91 10.61
C TYR A 357 -1.89 -1.30 10.71
N MET A 358 -2.85 -1.92 10.03
CA MET A 358 -4.23 -1.46 10.05
C MET A 358 -5.20 -2.63 9.99
N GLU A 359 -6.27 -2.56 10.77
CA GLU A 359 -7.31 -3.58 10.74
C GLU A 359 -8.23 -3.41 9.53
N GLY A 360 -8.70 -4.52 8.97
CA GLY A 360 -9.69 -4.52 7.88
C GLY A 360 -9.13 -4.40 6.47
N THR A 361 -7.80 -4.47 6.30
CA THR A 361 -7.14 -4.45 4.99
C THR A 361 -7.10 -5.82 4.33
N TYR A 362 -6.87 -5.84 3.01
CA TYR A 362 -6.83 -7.08 2.22
C TYR A 362 -5.73 -8.05 2.69
N GLN A 363 -4.56 -7.52 3.08
CA GLN A 363 -3.49 -8.26 3.74
C GLN A 363 -2.94 -7.44 4.91
N PRO A 364 -2.43 -8.09 5.98
CA PRO A 364 -1.99 -7.40 7.19
C PRO A 364 -0.96 -6.29 6.95
N TRP A 365 -0.14 -6.41 5.92
CA TRP A 365 0.95 -5.47 5.61
C TRP A 365 0.50 -4.23 4.82
N TYR A 366 -0.76 -4.17 4.38
CA TYR A 366 -1.29 -3.00 3.69
C TYR A 366 -1.98 -2.04 4.67
N ASN A 367 -1.86 -0.75 4.35
CA ASN A 367 -2.63 0.32 4.94
C ASN A 367 -3.42 0.99 3.81
N ASP A 368 -4.68 0.62 3.67
CA ASP A 368 -5.62 1.10 2.66
C ASP A 368 -6.40 2.31 3.20
N LEU A 369 -5.79 3.48 3.11
CA LEU A 369 -6.30 4.75 3.65
C LEU A 369 -7.55 5.17 2.89
N THR A 370 -8.61 5.48 3.63
CA THR A 370 -9.88 5.98 3.09
C THR A 370 -10.28 7.32 3.67
N SER A 371 -9.53 7.81 4.66
CA SER A 371 -9.69 9.14 5.24
C SER A 371 -8.47 9.99 4.94
N LEU A 372 -8.61 10.91 3.97
CA LEU A 372 -7.56 11.85 3.59
C LEU A 372 -7.99 13.28 3.92
N PRO A 373 -7.04 14.17 4.26
CA PRO A 373 -7.33 15.60 4.40
C PRO A 373 -7.88 16.19 3.10
N ASP A 374 -8.75 17.17 3.22
CA ASP A 374 -9.35 17.86 2.08
C ASP A 374 -8.28 18.59 1.25
N ALA A 375 -8.48 18.68 -0.07
CA ALA A 375 -7.51 19.29 -0.98
C ALA A 375 -7.18 20.75 -0.60
N GLU A 376 -8.14 21.50 -0.06
CA GLU A 376 -7.92 22.88 0.37
C GLU A 376 -6.97 23.00 1.57
N ASP A 377 -6.89 21.97 2.41
CA ASP A 377 -6.01 21.90 3.57
C ASP A 377 -4.60 21.39 3.19
N THR A 378 -4.46 20.78 2.00
CA THR A 378 -3.20 20.18 1.54
C THR A 378 -2.56 20.91 0.36
N LEU A 379 -2.93 22.17 0.11
CA LEU A 379 -2.45 22.93 -1.06
C LEU A 379 -2.73 22.20 -2.39
N ASP A 380 -3.90 21.59 -2.48
CA ASP A 380 -4.36 20.76 -3.60
C ASP A 380 -3.51 19.49 -3.85
N LEU A 381 -2.62 19.10 -2.92
CA LEU A 381 -1.83 17.88 -3.06
C LEU A 381 -2.68 16.61 -2.95
N THR A 382 -3.84 16.68 -2.28
CA THR A 382 -4.85 15.61 -2.26
C THR A 382 -6.01 15.81 -3.25
N GLU A 383 -5.87 16.70 -4.24
CA GLU A 383 -6.89 16.87 -5.29
C GLU A 383 -7.13 15.55 -6.05
N ASN A 384 -8.39 15.09 -6.10
CA ASN A 384 -8.78 13.79 -6.67
C ASN A 384 -8.06 12.58 -6.04
N VAL A 385 -7.65 12.69 -4.78
CA VAL A 385 -7.12 11.58 -3.99
C VAL A 385 -8.14 11.25 -2.91
N THR A 386 -8.91 10.18 -3.11
CA THR A 386 -9.95 9.72 -2.19
C THR A 386 -9.52 8.51 -1.37
N SER A 387 -8.55 7.76 -1.87
CA SER A 387 -7.94 6.64 -1.16
C SER A 387 -6.48 6.47 -1.55
N LEU A 388 -5.69 5.91 -0.64
CA LEU A 388 -4.30 5.53 -0.88
C LEU A 388 -4.06 4.13 -0.34
N THR A 389 -3.16 3.38 -0.96
CA THR A 389 -2.68 2.12 -0.37
C THR A 389 -1.18 2.19 -0.16
N LEU A 390 -0.73 1.82 1.04
CA LEU A 390 0.66 1.83 1.44
C LEU A 390 1.07 0.43 1.88
N PHE A 391 2.06 -0.15 1.20
CA PHE A 391 2.63 -1.43 1.57
C PHE A 391 3.71 -1.27 2.63
N SER A 392 3.44 -1.78 3.83
CA SER A 392 4.36 -1.83 4.96
C SER A 392 5.01 -0.48 5.28
N PRO A 393 4.22 0.60 5.52
CA PRO A 393 4.78 1.91 5.84
C PRO A 393 5.35 1.97 7.25
N THR A 394 6.40 2.78 7.42
CA THR A 394 6.77 3.36 8.72
C THR A 394 5.99 4.67 8.95
N SER A 395 5.78 5.04 10.20
CA SER A 395 5.26 6.38 10.54
C SER A 395 6.32 7.46 10.32
N LEU A 396 5.86 8.68 10.07
CA LEU A 396 6.67 9.87 10.08
C LEU A 396 6.49 10.62 11.41
N TYR A 397 7.56 11.26 11.86
CA TYR A 397 7.51 12.21 12.96
C TYR A 397 8.34 13.45 12.62
N PHE A 398 8.03 14.57 13.27
CA PHE A 398 8.61 15.86 12.90
C PHE A 398 9.53 16.37 14.02
N LEU A 399 10.60 17.10 13.76
CA LEU A 399 11.42 17.69 14.83
C LEU A 399 10.84 19.02 15.33
N ASP A 400 10.11 19.66 14.45
CA ASP A 400 9.29 20.85 14.61
C ASP A 400 8.18 20.70 13.55
N GLU A 401 6.93 20.96 13.91
CA GLU A 401 5.78 20.83 13.01
C GLU A 401 5.66 22.00 12.04
N ASN A 402 6.46 23.06 12.25
CA ASN A 402 6.50 24.23 11.39
C ASN A 402 7.80 24.30 10.56
N PRO A 403 7.80 24.26 9.21
CA PRO A 403 6.66 24.26 8.27
C PRO A 403 6.50 22.89 7.58
N VAL A 404 5.98 21.89 8.30
CA VAL A 404 5.71 20.56 7.73
C VAL A 404 4.21 20.43 7.50
N LEU A 405 3.82 19.95 6.31
CA LEU A 405 2.42 19.70 5.96
C LEU A 405 2.18 18.20 5.78
N PRO A 406 1.51 17.54 6.73
CA PRO A 406 1.05 16.16 6.58
C PRO A 406 0.01 16.05 5.45
N LEU A 407 0.15 15.03 4.60
CA LEU A 407 -0.78 14.77 3.49
C LEU A 407 -1.66 13.54 3.73
N ALA A 408 -1.18 12.59 4.53
CA ALA A 408 -1.92 11.37 4.83
C ALA A 408 -1.54 10.86 6.22
N PHE A 409 -2.56 10.39 6.94
CA PHE A 409 -2.46 9.68 8.20
C PHE A 409 -2.96 8.24 8.01
N ALA A 410 -2.66 7.34 8.94
CA ALA A 410 -3.37 6.07 8.98
C ALA A 410 -4.89 6.30 9.18
N ASP A 411 -5.75 5.34 8.83
CA ASP A 411 -7.15 5.42 9.27
C ASP A 411 -7.26 5.08 10.77
N VAL A 412 -8.44 5.25 11.35
CA VAL A 412 -8.70 5.08 12.81
C VAL A 412 -8.23 3.73 13.38
N THR A 413 -8.18 2.67 12.57
CA THR A 413 -7.75 1.33 12.99
C THR A 413 -6.25 1.09 12.86
N GLY A 414 -5.48 2.11 12.48
CA GLY A 414 -4.03 2.08 12.36
C GLY A 414 -3.33 1.97 13.70
N TYR A 415 -2.22 1.24 13.79
CA TYR A 415 -1.40 1.14 14.99
C TYR A 415 0.06 0.83 14.63
N GLN A 416 0.99 1.30 15.46
CA GLN A 416 2.42 1.09 15.31
C GLN A 416 2.87 -0.16 16.06
N THR A 417 3.82 -0.86 15.48
CA THR A 417 4.58 -1.93 16.13
C THR A 417 6.07 -1.70 15.95
N ASP A 418 6.86 -2.27 16.85
CA ASP A 418 8.32 -2.25 16.83
C ASP A 418 8.81 -3.69 16.63
N GLN A 419 9.37 -4.00 15.46
CA GLN A 419 9.74 -5.36 15.08
C GLN A 419 11.23 -5.60 15.19
N THR A 420 12.04 -4.55 15.05
CA THR A 420 13.50 -4.64 15.00
C THR A 420 14.16 -3.54 15.83
N ASP A 421 15.40 -3.77 16.29
CA ASP A 421 16.16 -2.72 16.98
C ASP A 421 16.71 -1.68 15.97
N PRO A 422 16.86 -0.39 16.35
CA PRO A 422 16.53 0.23 17.64
C PRO A 422 15.02 0.49 17.84
N PRO A 423 14.55 0.73 19.08
CA PRO A 423 13.14 1.01 19.31
C PRO A 423 12.67 2.30 18.63
N MET A 424 11.37 2.35 18.31
CA MET A 424 10.72 3.54 17.75
C MET A 424 10.94 4.80 18.62
N ALA A 425 11.18 5.93 17.95
CA ALA A 425 11.47 7.21 18.59
C ALA A 425 10.21 7.91 19.09
N VAL A 426 9.12 7.83 18.33
CA VAL A 426 7.83 8.46 18.65
C VAL A 426 6.74 7.39 18.68
N LYS A 427 5.88 7.47 19.69
CA LYS A 427 4.70 6.62 19.83
C LYS A 427 3.47 7.51 19.70
N TYR A 428 2.69 7.25 18.66
CA TYR A 428 1.38 7.81 18.37
C TYR A 428 0.32 6.87 18.92
N ASP A 429 0.22 5.67 18.34
CA ASP A 429 -0.61 4.58 18.85
C ASP A 429 0.12 3.25 18.74
N THR A 430 0.17 2.49 19.82
CA THR A 430 0.84 1.19 19.90
C THR A 430 -0.10 0.08 20.35
N VAL A 431 -1.41 0.35 20.40
CA VAL A 431 -2.43 -0.59 20.84
C VAL A 431 -3.30 -0.96 19.64
N GLN A 432 -3.47 -2.25 19.39
CA GLN A 432 -4.42 -2.73 18.39
C GLN A 432 -5.82 -2.79 19.02
N ASP A 433 -6.51 -1.65 19.10
CA ASP A 433 -7.88 -1.55 19.63
C ASP A 433 -8.91 -0.96 18.65
N GLY A 434 -8.45 -0.56 17.46
CA GLY A 434 -9.30 -0.01 16.40
C GLY A 434 -9.65 1.46 16.57
N GLU A 435 -8.99 2.17 17.48
CA GLU A 435 -9.19 3.59 17.77
C GLU A 435 -7.89 4.40 17.56
N TYR A 436 -8.01 5.71 17.37
CA TYR A 436 -6.91 6.70 17.38
C TYR A 436 -5.74 6.52 16.40
N GLY A 437 -5.76 5.55 15.49
CA GLY A 437 -4.74 5.40 14.45
C GLY A 437 -4.60 6.62 13.53
N ASN A 438 -5.67 7.41 13.41
CA ASN A 438 -5.75 8.62 12.60
C ASN A 438 -4.88 9.80 13.04
N GLN A 439 -4.01 9.59 14.03
CA GLN A 439 -2.97 10.53 14.45
C GLN A 439 -1.57 10.16 13.91
N ILE A 440 -1.40 9.00 13.27
CA ILE A 440 -0.12 8.47 12.78
C ILE A 440 0.18 9.05 11.39
N PRO A 441 1.14 9.97 11.21
CA PRO A 441 1.45 10.53 9.90
C PRO A 441 2.19 9.51 9.03
N LEU A 442 1.83 9.41 7.75
CA LEU A 442 2.42 8.45 6.81
C LEU A 442 3.02 9.12 5.57
N VAL A 443 2.50 10.27 5.17
CA VAL A 443 3.01 11.08 4.05
C VAL A 443 3.02 12.54 4.47
N ALA A 444 4.10 13.25 4.19
CA ALA A 444 4.21 14.68 4.48
C ALA A 444 5.09 15.39 3.45
N VAL A 445 4.90 16.70 3.33
CA VAL A 445 5.74 17.60 2.53
C VAL A 445 6.35 18.71 3.39
N GLU A 446 7.49 19.23 2.93
CA GLU A 446 8.21 20.31 3.61
C GLU A 446 8.89 21.22 2.56
N GLU A 447 9.00 22.52 2.87
CA GLU A 447 9.84 23.45 2.13
C GLU A 447 11.13 23.74 2.91
N VAL A 448 12.23 23.07 2.52
CA VAL A 448 13.55 23.28 3.14
C VAL A 448 14.31 24.37 2.37
N GLY A 449 14.11 25.62 2.77
CA GLY A 449 14.60 26.76 2.00
C GLY A 449 13.82 26.90 0.69
N SER A 450 14.44 26.54 -0.44
CA SER A 450 13.77 26.49 -1.76
C SER A 450 13.52 25.07 -2.28
N LEU A 451 13.96 24.05 -1.53
CA LEU A 451 13.70 22.65 -1.84
C LEU A 451 12.24 22.34 -1.50
N ARG A 452 11.51 21.73 -2.44
CA ARG A 452 10.23 21.06 -2.16
C ARG A 452 10.46 19.59 -1.91
N LEU A 453 10.13 19.12 -0.72
CA LEU A 453 10.39 17.75 -0.28
C LEU A 453 9.05 17.04 -0.07
N LEU A 454 8.90 15.83 -0.61
CA LEU A 454 7.89 14.87 -0.18
C LEU A 454 8.58 13.67 0.46
N VAL A 455 8.09 13.29 1.64
CA VAL A 455 8.51 12.08 2.36
C VAL A 455 7.30 11.17 2.55
N SER A 456 7.47 9.90 2.23
CA SER A 456 6.47 8.85 2.49
C SER A 456 7.06 7.70 3.28
N GLY A 457 6.27 7.14 4.20
CA GLY A 457 6.63 5.97 5.00
C GLY A 457 6.86 4.70 4.17
N THR A 458 6.39 4.66 2.92
CA THR A 458 6.71 3.62 1.95
C THR A 458 6.69 4.13 0.51
N THR A 459 7.25 3.37 -0.42
CA THR A 459 7.08 3.62 -1.85
C THR A 459 5.65 3.32 -2.24
N PHE A 460 4.97 4.32 -2.82
CA PHE A 460 3.56 4.24 -3.19
C PHE A 460 3.33 4.32 -4.70
N PHE A 461 4.41 4.30 -5.49
CA PHE A 461 4.44 4.53 -6.94
C PHE A 461 5.23 3.44 -7.68
N SER A 462 5.36 2.25 -7.10
CA SER A 462 5.95 1.10 -7.81
C SER A 462 4.98 0.57 -8.86
N ASN A 463 5.44 -0.27 -9.78
CA ASN A 463 4.58 -0.96 -10.76
C ASN A 463 3.44 -1.74 -10.07
N PHE A 464 3.69 -2.27 -8.86
CA PHE A 464 2.65 -2.94 -8.07
C PHE A 464 1.55 -1.98 -7.61
N ASP A 465 1.84 -0.70 -7.44
CA ASP A 465 0.88 0.32 -6.99
C ASP A 465 0.14 0.95 -8.16
N TYR A 466 0.82 1.12 -9.30
CA TYR A 466 0.17 1.57 -10.55
C TYR A 466 -0.90 0.59 -11.04
N GLY A 467 -0.77 -0.70 -10.74
CA GLY A 467 -1.75 -1.73 -11.09
C GLY A 467 -3.00 -1.79 -10.20
N LYS A 468 -3.09 -0.98 -9.12
CA LYS A 468 -4.20 -1.02 -8.15
C LYS A 468 -5.19 0.11 -8.40
N THR A 469 -6.17 -0.17 -9.23
CA THR A 469 -7.14 0.83 -9.72
C THR A 469 -8.13 1.34 -8.67
N SER A 470 -8.20 0.66 -7.52
CA SER A 470 -9.02 1.07 -6.37
C SER A 470 -8.41 2.20 -5.53
N PHE A 471 -7.18 2.65 -5.86
CA PHE A 471 -6.45 3.65 -5.09
C PHE A 471 -5.88 4.76 -5.97
N ASP A 472 -5.83 5.97 -5.41
CA ASP A 472 -5.46 7.20 -6.11
C ASP A 472 -3.97 7.56 -5.95
N ASN A 473 -3.10 6.57 -5.67
CA ASN A 473 -1.66 6.74 -5.49
C ASN A 473 -1.00 7.55 -6.62
N VAL A 474 -1.42 7.31 -7.86
CA VAL A 474 -0.91 8.00 -9.05
C VAL A 474 -1.34 9.48 -9.07
N ASN A 475 -2.54 9.80 -8.59
CA ASN A 475 -3.00 11.19 -8.51
C ASN A 475 -2.18 11.96 -7.49
N LEU A 476 -1.90 11.36 -6.32
CA LEU A 476 -1.01 11.98 -5.33
C LEU A 476 0.38 12.27 -5.90
N LEU A 477 0.97 11.32 -6.64
CA LEU A 477 2.25 11.54 -7.31
C LEU A 477 2.19 12.70 -8.30
N LYS A 478 1.16 12.75 -9.16
CA LYS A 478 0.99 13.82 -10.15
C LYS A 478 0.82 15.18 -9.50
N ASN A 479 -0.03 15.28 -8.47
CA ASN A 479 -0.22 16.52 -7.72
C ASN A 479 1.11 17.00 -7.11
N PHE A 480 1.92 16.07 -6.58
CA PHE A 480 3.27 16.40 -6.12
C PHE A 480 4.17 16.86 -7.26
N LEU A 481 4.18 16.22 -8.42
CA LEU A 481 5.03 16.62 -9.56
C LEU A 481 4.67 18.02 -10.08
N GLU A 482 3.38 18.34 -10.14
CA GLU A 482 2.90 19.69 -10.47
C GLU A 482 3.39 20.70 -9.43
N TRP A 483 3.19 20.43 -8.14
CA TRP A 483 3.70 21.28 -7.06
C TRP A 483 5.23 21.38 -7.09
N ALA A 484 5.93 20.29 -7.39
CA ALA A 484 7.38 20.23 -7.43
C ALA A 484 7.95 21.19 -8.48
N MET A 485 7.30 21.36 -9.63
CA MET A 485 7.79 22.21 -10.72
C MET A 485 7.18 23.62 -10.74
N GLU A 486 6.13 23.85 -9.97
CA GLU A 486 5.47 25.16 -9.88
C GLU A 486 6.41 26.25 -9.31
N ASP A 487 6.11 27.50 -9.65
CA ASP A 487 6.75 28.67 -9.03
C ASP A 487 6.63 28.60 -7.50
N ARG A 488 7.75 28.76 -6.79
CA ARG A 488 7.83 28.69 -5.32
C ARG A 488 7.07 29.80 -4.60
N GLU A 489 6.60 30.82 -5.33
CA GLU A 489 5.71 31.85 -4.82
C GLU A 489 4.23 31.43 -4.81
N VAL A 490 3.91 30.25 -5.35
CA VAL A 490 2.56 29.68 -5.43
C VAL A 490 2.47 28.47 -4.51
N ARG A 491 1.35 28.34 -3.78
CA ARG A 491 1.07 27.21 -2.86
C ARG A 491 2.25 26.92 -1.92
N GLN A 492 2.63 27.94 -1.15
CA GLN A 492 3.66 27.85 -0.11
C GLN A 492 3.12 27.14 1.12
N ILE A 493 3.97 26.38 1.80
CA ILE A 493 3.58 25.74 3.06
C ILE A 493 3.47 26.82 4.14
N GLY A 494 2.34 26.80 4.84
CA GLY A 494 2.08 27.71 5.96
C GLY A 494 2.90 27.36 7.20
N ASP A 495 2.94 28.30 8.13
CA ASP A 495 3.45 28.10 9.50
C ASP A 495 2.21 27.76 10.36
N VAL A 496 1.72 26.53 10.20
CA VAL A 496 0.50 26.01 10.84
C VAL A 496 0.82 24.68 11.50
N ASP A 497 0.37 24.53 12.74
CA ASP A 497 0.49 23.28 13.47
C ASP A 497 -0.67 22.35 13.13
N GLU A 498 -0.40 21.34 12.30
CA GLU A 498 -1.39 20.35 11.84
C GLU A 498 -1.35 19.06 12.68
N ILE A 499 -0.46 18.97 13.67
CA ILE A 499 -0.22 17.75 14.46
C ILE A 499 -0.53 18.02 15.93
N GLY A 500 -1.10 17.02 16.60
CA GLY A 500 -1.37 17.13 18.04
C GLY A 500 -0.14 16.91 18.93
N PRO A 501 -0.25 17.24 20.23
CA PRO A 501 0.85 17.10 21.18
C PRO A 501 1.45 15.70 21.28
N ARG A 502 2.74 15.61 21.56
CA ARG A 502 3.42 14.33 21.79
C ARG A 502 3.38 13.94 23.25
N ILE A 503 3.03 12.68 23.50
CA ILE A 503 2.82 12.14 24.83
C ILE A 503 3.85 11.04 25.10
N SER A 504 4.71 11.24 26.11
CA SER A 504 5.69 10.24 26.53
C SER A 504 5.05 9.03 27.22
N ASP A 505 5.84 7.98 27.48
CA ASP A 505 5.39 6.95 28.42
C ASP A 505 5.27 7.55 29.84
N PRO A 506 4.24 7.18 30.61
CA PRO A 506 4.03 7.68 31.96
C PRO A 506 4.96 7.00 32.96
N GLU A 507 5.45 7.77 33.93
CA GLU A 507 6.19 7.27 35.09
C GLU A 507 5.31 7.33 36.33
N PHE A 508 5.36 6.27 37.15
CA PHE A 508 4.58 6.18 38.38
C PHE A 508 5.48 6.01 39.60
N SER A 509 5.23 6.80 40.64
CA SER A 509 5.88 6.63 41.94
C SER A 509 4.85 6.66 43.07
N TYR A 510 4.93 5.70 44.00
CA TYR A 510 3.96 5.61 45.09
C TYR A 510 4.27 6.60 46.22
N ASP A 511 3.35 7.51 46.51
CA ASP A 511 3.42 8.42 47.64
C ASP A 511 2.77 7.80 48.88
N THR A 512 3.61 7.37 49.82
CA THR A 512 3.15 6.79 51.10
C THR A 512 2.39 7.77 52.00
N ALA A 513 2.57 9.08 51.83
CA ALA A 513 1.93 10.10 52.67
C ALA A 513 0.48 10.35 52.25
N GLU A 514 0.23 10.41 50.94
CA GLU A 514 -1.09 10.62 50.35
C GLU A 514 -1.84 9.32 50.07
N ALA A 515 -1.16 8.17 50.16
CA ALA A 515 -1.69 6.84 49.80
C ALA A 515 -2.24 6.82 48.35
N ALA A 516 -1.47 7.43 47.45
CA ALA A 516 -1.76 7.62 46.03
C ALA A 516 -0.48 7.43 45.21
N TYR A 517 -0.61 7.26 43.89
CA TYR A 517 0.53 7.29 42.98
C TYR A 517 0.67 8.71 42.42
N LEU A 518 1.90 9.23 42.39
CA LEU A 518 2.27 10.36 41.57
C LEU A 518 2.52 9.83 40.15
N MET A 519 1.70 10.28 39.21
CA MET A 519 1.90 10.06 37.79
C MET A 519 2.62 11.26 37.19
N GLU A 520 3.67 11.00 36.43
CA GLU A 520 4.46 12.00 35.72
C GLU A 520 4.50 11.64 34.23
N ILE A 521 4.29 12.63 33.36
CA ILE A 521 4.33 12.44 31.90
C ILE A 521 4.88 13.70 31.24
N THR A 522 5.66 13.52 30.18
CA THR A 522 6.15 14.64 29.37
C THR A 522 5.21 14.84 28.19
N VAL A 523 4.74 16.08 28.01
CA VAL A 523 3.90 16.48 26.87
C VAL A 523 4.55 17.66 26.17
N THR A 524 4.88 17.49 24.91
CA THR A 524 5.59 18.50 24.09
C THR A 524 4.83 18.78 22.81
N ASP A 525 4.87 20.03 22.38
CA ASP A 525 4.20 20.51 21.18
C ASP A 525 4.87 21.83 20.75
N VAL A 526 4.81 22.17 19.46
CA VAL A 526 5.36 23.46 18.98
C VAL A 526 4.48 24.62 19.41
N SER A 527 3.17 24.37 19.50
CA SER A 527 2.20 25.24 20.11
C SER A 527 2.22 25.07 21.63
N SER A 528 1.66 26.04 22.34
CA SER A 528 1.53 25.90 23.80
C SER A 528 0.45 24.88 24.13
N ILE A 529 0.72 23.94 25.03
CA ILE A 529 -0.28 23.00 25.54
C ILE A 529 -1.41 23.73 26.28
N ASP A 530 -2.67 23.45 25.93
CA ASP A 530 -3.86 23.97 26.62
C ASP A 530 -4.30 23.05 27.76
N SER A 531 -4.36 21.73 27.50
CA SER A 531 -4.78 20.76 28.52
C SER A 531 -4.15 19.38 28.37
N VAL A 532 -3.99 18.70 29.50
CA VAL A 532 -3.58 17.30 29.58
C VAL A 532 -4.51 16.60 30.57
N VAL A 533 -5.19 15.56 30.11
CA VAL A 533 -6.18 14.79 30.88
C VAL A 533 -5.81 13.33 30.83
N VAL A 534 -5.86 12.66 31.97
CA VAL A 534 -5.74 11.21 32.08
C VAL A 534 -7.08 10.60 32.48
N GLU A 535 -7.44 9.49 31.85
CA GLU A 535 -8.60 8.69 32.16
C GLU A 535 -8.19 7.27 32.58
N PHE A 536 -8.84 6.78 33.63
CA PHE A 536 -8.71 5.42 34.13
C PHE A 536 -10.06 4.73 34.09
N GLU A 537 -10.10 3.50 33.58
CA GLU A 537 -11.28 2.66 33.68
C GLU A 537 -11.21 1.79 34.95
N THR A 538 -12.08 2.04 35.93
CA THR A 538 -12.14 1.29 37.19
C THR A 538 -13.38 0.39 37.23
N THR A 539 -13.45 -0.51 38.21
CA THR A 539 -14.65 -1.34 38.42
C THR A 539 -15.92 -0.54 38.77
N GLU A 540 -15.80 0.73 39.16
CA GLU A 540 -16.91 1.62 39.50
C GLU A 540 -17.28 2.62 38.37
N GLY A 541 -16.47 2.71 37.31
CA GLY A 541 -16.66 3.61 36.16
C GLY A 541 -15.35 4.23 35.67
N THR A 542 -15.45 5.20 34.76
CA THR A 542 -14.30 5.97 34.26
C THR A 542 -14.04 7.19 35.14
N ASP A 543 -12.83 7.29 35.70
CA ASP A 543 -12.35 8.46 36.43
C ASP A 543 -11.41 9.29 35.55
N GLN A 544 -11.51 10.62 35.64
CA GLN A 544 -10.68 11.57 34.87
C GLN A 544 -9.94 12.52 35.79
N PHE A 545 -8.66 12.78 35.49
CA PHE A 545 -7.82 13.72 36.23
C PHE A 545 -7.13 14.67 35.26
N ALA A 546 -7.21 15.98 35.52
CA ALA A 546 -6.40 16.95 34.81
C ALA A 546 -4.98 16.96 35.40
N LEU A 547 -3.97 16.86 34.54
CA LEU A 547 -2.59 16.99 34.97
C LEU A 547 -2.19 18.46 35.02
N THR A 548 -1.34 18.79 35.98
CA THR A 548 -0.81 20.14 36.15
C THR A 548 0.62 20.21 35.66
N LEU A 549 0.95 21.29 34.95
CA LEU A 549 2.31 21.58 34.54
C LEU A 549 3.19 21.87 35.76
N ASP A 550 4.22 21.05 35.97
CA ASP A 550 5.18 21.20 37.06
C ASP A 550 6.38 22.06 36.64
N SER A 551 7.10 21.63 35.59
CA SER A 551 8.26 22.35 35.06
C SER A 551 8.65 21.90 33.65
N GLY A 552 9.02 22.84 32.79
CA GLY A 552 9.38 22.52 31.40
C GLY A 552 8.17 21.95 30.67
N ASP A 553 8.27 20.68 30.28
CA ASP A 553 7.24 19.92 29.56
C ASP A 553 6.64 18.80 30.44
N LEU A 554 6.95 18.80 31.74
CA LEU A 554 6.53 17.78 32.69
C LEU A 554 5.17 18.11 33.32
N TYR A 555 4.22 17.20 33.15
CA TYR A 555 2.88 17.24 33.71
C TYR A 555 2.72 16.15 34.77
N SER A 556 2.05 16.47 35.88
CA SER A 556 1.80 15.48 36.93
C SER A 556 0.40 15.56 37.55
N ALA A 557 -0.03 14.45 38.12
CA ALA A 557 -1.22 14.36 38.95
C ALA A 557 -1.07 13.26 40.01
N GLN A 558 -1.73 13.47 41.15
CA GLN A 558 -1.94 12.41 42.14
C GLN A 558 -3.13 11.55 41.70
N VAL A 559 -2.88 10.28 41.42
CA VAL A 559 -3.88 9.31 40.99
C VAL A 559 -4.16 8.30 42.13
N PRO A 560 -5.43 7.97 42.41
CA PRO A 560 -5.79 7.04 43.47
C PRO A 560 -5.10 5.68 43.37
N ALA A 561 -4.82 5.04 44.51
CA ALA A 561 -4.14 3.76 44.55
C ALA A 561 -4.96 2.58 43.95
N ASP A 562 -6.28 2.74 43.81
CA ASP A 562 -7.19 1.80 43.13
C ASP A 562 -7.26 2.02 41.61
N ALA A 563 -6.70 3.13 41.09
CA ALA A 563 -6.50 3.31 39.65
C ALA A 563 -5.55 2.26 39.04
N THR A 564 -4.82 1.52 39.88
CA THR A 564 -3.97 0.37 39.48
C THR A 564 -4.75 -0.84 39.00
N ASP A 565 -6.05 -0.93 39.29
CA ASP A 565 -6.90 -2.05 38.85
C ASP A 565 -7.41 -1.86 37.41
N SER A 566 -7.04 -0.77 36.74
CA SER A 566 -7.44 -0.48 35.37
C SER A 566 -6.67 -1.34 34.36
N GLU A 567 -7.39 -1.88 33.37
CA GLU A 567 -6.78 -2.61 32.25
C GLU A 567 -6.11 -1.66 31.25
N TYR A 568 -6.54 -0.39 31.19
CA TYR A 568 -6.00 0.60 30.26
C TYR A 568 -5.95 2.01 30.88
N LEU A 569 -4.87 2.72 30.60
CA LEU A 569 -4.70 4.14 30.89
C LEU A 569 -4.83 4.92 29.59
N LYS A 570 -5.65 5.98 29.56
CA LYS A 570 -5.75 6.87 28.40
C LYS A 570 -5.30 8.26 28.76
N VAL A 571 -4.41 8.84 27.97
CA VAL A 571 -3.99 10.24 28.08
C VAL A 571 -4.47 10.99 26.85
N THR A 572 -5.10 12.14 27.06
CA THR A 572 -5.50 13.07 26.01
C THR A 572 -4.82 14.41 26.27
N ALA A 573 -4.07 14.90 25.29
CA ALA A 573 -3.46 16.22 25.31
C ALA A 573 -4.04 17.07 24.19
N THR A 574 -4.25 18.36 24.44
CA THR A 574 -4.73 19.33 23.46
C THR A 574 -3.86 20.57 23.52
N ASP A 575 -3.42 21.05 22.37
CA ASP A 575 -2.67 22.30 22.24
C ASP A 575 -3.60 23.53 22.23
N ALA A 576 -3.00 24.72 22.09
CA ALA A 576 -3.72 26.00 22.03
C ALA A 576 -4.37 26.29 20.67
N GLU A 577 -4.04 25.52 19.63
CA GLU A 577 -4.60 25.63 18.28
C GLU A 577 -5.81 24.70 18.09
N GLY A 578 -5.98 23.74 19.00
CA GLY A 578 -7.10 22.82 19.08
C GLY A 578 -6.78 21.39 18.63
N ASN A 579 -5.53 21.09 18.26
CA ASN A 579 -5.15 19.73 17.88
C ASN A 579 -5.03 18.88 19.13
N ALA A 580 -5.41 17.61 19.00
CA ALA A 580 -5.45 16.68 20.12
C ALA A 580 -4.76 15.37 19.77
N ALA A 581 -3.99 14.85 20.73
CA ALA A 581 -3.39 13.54 20.66
C ALA A 581 -3.94 12.65 21.77
N VAL A 582 -4.07 11.36 21.48
CA VAL A 582 -4.58 10.38 22.42
C VAL A 582 -3.64 9.19 22.46
N ARG A 583 -3.22 8.82 23.68
CA ARG A 583 -2.39 7.64 23.91
C ARG A 583 -3.02 6.69 24.91
N VAL A 584 -3.17 5.44 24.49
CA VAL A 584 -3.63 4.34 25.32
C VAL A 584 -2.44 3.49 25.76
N PHE A 585 -2.44 3.05 27.01
CA PHE A 585 -1.43 2.17 27.59
C PHE A 585 -2.10 0.95 28.21
N SER A 586 -1.75 -0.25 27.75
CA SER A 586 -2.32 -1.53 28.20
C SER A 586 -1.54 -2.20 29.35
N ASP A 587 -0.35 -1.70 29.67
CA ASP A 587 0.41 -2.06 30.88
C ASP A 587 0.79 -0.78 31.62
N THR A 588 0.13 -0.53 32.75
CA THR A 588 0.36 0.69 33.54
C THR A 588 1.68 0.65 34.32
N GLY A 589 2.41 -0.48 34.31
CA GLY A 589 3.66 -0.64 35.06
C GLY A 589 3.50 -0.51 36.59
N MET A 590 2.27 -0.31 37.09
CA MET A 590 1.95 -0.15 38.51
C MET A 590 1.95 -1.50 39.22
N THR A 591 3.12 -2.12 39.30
CA THR A 591 3.31 -3.32 40.13
C THR A 591 3.51 -2.91 41.59
N THR A 592 2.62 -3.34 42.49
CA THR A 592 2.85 -3.29 43.93
C THR A 592 4.04 -4.18 44.31
N THR A 593 5.27 -3.70 44.16
CA THR A 593 6.45 -4.38 44.69
C THR A 593 6.49 -4.18 46.20
N THR A 594 5.74 -5.01 46.92
CA THR A 594 5.93 -5.16 48.37
C THR A 594 7.30 -5.80 48.58
N THR A 595 8.32 -4.96 48.74
CA THR A 595 9.69 -5.41 49.04
C THR A 595 9.72 -6.04 50.44
N THR A 596 9.37 -7.32 50.52
CA THR A 596 9.57 -8.10 51.73
C THR A 596 10.97 -8.69 51.64
N THR A 597 11.95 -8.01 52.25
CA THR A 597 13.28 -8.58 52.48
C THR A 597 13.15 -9.87 53.28
N THR A 598 13.18 -11.01 52.58
CA THR A 598 13.30 -12.34 53.19
C THR A 598 14.60 -12.95 52.71
N SER A 599 15.63 -12.83 53.55
CA SER A 599 16.87 -13.60 53.43
C SER A 599 16.54 -15.09 53.48
N THR A 600 16.68 -15.79 52.35
CA THR A 600 16.58 -17.25 52.33
C THR A 600 17.76 -17.85 51.60
N THR A 601 18.42 -18.76 52.32
CA THR A 601 19.62 -19.52 52.00
C THR A 601 19.48 -20.36 50.74
N THR A 602 20.56 -20.40 49.97
CA THR A 602 20.81 -21.27 48.81
C THR A 602 20.66 -22.75 49.17
N SER A 603 19.73 -23.45 48.51
CA SER A 603 19.80 -24.89 48.32
C SER A 603 19.51 -25.23 46.86
N THR A 604 20.53 -25.75 46.20
CA THR A 604 20.53 -26.22 44.82
C THR A 604 19.58 -27.40 44.63
N SER A 605 18.59 -27.24 43.75
CA SER A 605 17.89 -28.35 43.08
C SER A 605 17.59 -27.95 41.63
N PRO A 606 17.64 -28.90 40.67
CA PRO A 606 17.60 -28.60 39.24
C PRO A 606 16.19 -28.21 38.77
N PRO A 607 16.06 -27.47 37.65
CA PRO A 607 14.82 -26.80 37.27
C PRO A 607 13.73 -27.81 36.87
N PRO A 608 12.47 -27.65 37.34
CA PRO A 608 11.32 -28.22 36.66
C PRO A 608 11.12 -27.44 35.36
N GLY A 609 10.97 -28.16 34.25
CA GLY A 609 10.86 -27.59 32.91
C GLY A 609 9.72 -26.58 32.79
N LEU A 610 10.05 -25.42 32.23
CA LEU A 610 9.09 -24.46 31.71
C LEU A 610 8.36 -25.09 30.52
N ALA A 611 7.03 -25.20 30.64
CA ALA A 611 6.16 -25.37 29.49
C ALA A 611 6.19 -24.07 28.69
N ILE A 612 6.86 -24.12 27.56
CA ILE A 612 6.77 -23.14 26.49
C ILE A 612 5.41 -23.42 25.82
N GLU A 613 4.41 -22.58 26.06
CA GLU A 613 3.23 -22.57 25.19
C GLU A 613 3.63 -21.89 23.87
N MET A 614 3.53 -22.68 22.80
CA MET A 614 3.88 -22.35 21.43
C MET A 614 2.93 -21.29 20.87
N ILE A 615 3.44 -20.08 20.67
CA ILE A 615 3.05 -19.24 19.54
C ILE A 615 4.37 -18.84 18.86
N VAL A 616 4.40 -18.92 17.53
CA VAL A 616 5.54 -18.67 16.62
C VAL A 616 6.54 -19.83 16.44
N ILE A 617 6.18 -20.85 15.63
CA ILE A 617 7.06 -21.46 14.60
C ILE A 617 6.17 -22.07 13.50
N VAL A 618 5.77 -21.27 12.50
CA VAL A 618 5.30 -21.79 11.20
C VAL A 618 6.16 -21.25 10.04
N GLY A 619 6.69 -20.02 10.12
CA GLY A 619 7.51 -19.44 9.05
C GLY A 619 8.95 -19.99 8.92
N VAL A 620 9.64 -20.31 10.03
CA VAL A 620 11.07 -20.66 9.97
C VAL A 620 11.31 -22.14 9.61
N ALA A 621 10.33 -23.03 9.85
CA ALA A 621 10.45 -24.45 9.49
C ALA A 621 10.32 -24.69 7.98
N ALA A 622 9.52 -23.90 7.27
CA ALA A 622 9.39 -23.99 5.82
C ALA A 622 10.69 -23.56 5.12
N LEU A 623 11.29 -22.43 5.53
CA LEU A 623 12.55 -21.95 4.95
C LEU A 623 13.75 -22.86 5.28
N ALA A 624 13.85 -23.39 6.50
CA ALA A 624 14.94 -24.29 6.87
C ALA A 624 14.85 -25.67 6.18
N VAL A 625 13.63 -26.16 5.89
CA VAL A 625 13.43 -27.41 5.14
C VAL A 625 13.72 -27.21 3.65
N ILE A 626 13.35 -26.07 3.07
CA ILE A 626 13.66 -25.72 1.67
C ILE A 626 15.18 -25.59 1.47
N VAL A 627 15.91 -24.92 2.38
CA VAL A 627 17.38 -24.77 2.29
C VAL A 627 18.12 -26.11 2.47
N VAL A 628 17.63 -27.00 3.35
CA VAL A 628 18.26 -28.33 3.56
C VAL A 628 17.95 -29.30 2.41
N ILE A 629 16.75 -29.24 1.80
CA ILE A 629 16.43 -30.04 0.61
C ILE A 629 17.27 -29.58 -0.58
N PHE A 630 17.45 -28.27 -0.78
CA PHE A 630 18.28 -27.73 -1.87
C PHE A 630 19.78 -28.08 -1.73
N LEU A 631 20.32 -28.05 -0.50
CA LEU A 631 21.71 -28.43 -0.25
C LEU A 631 21.97 -29.94 -0.39
N VAL A 632 20.95 -30.79 -0.17
CA VAL A 632 21.06 -32.23 -0.38
C VAL A 632 20.91 -32.60 -1.86
N MET A 633 20.11 -31.85 -2.64
CA MET A 633 19.96 -32.07 -4.09
C MET A 633 21.18 -31.59 -4.90
N LYS A 634 21.84 -30.49 -4.51
CA LYS A 634 23.06 -29.99 -5.19
C LYS A 634 24.29 -30.89 -5.00
N ARG A 635 24.27 -31.84 -4.06
CA ARG A 635 25.36 -32.83 -3.85
C ARG A 635 25.17 -34.14 -4.62
N ARG A 636 24.10 -34.28 -5.40
CA ARG A 636 23.85 -35.43 -6.29
C ARG A 636 23.51 -34.99 -7.72
N ALA A 637 24.33 -34.09 -8.27
CA ALA A 637 24.49 -33.88 -9.70
C ALA A 637 25.98 -33.88 -10.02
#